data_AF-A0A444V6K3-F1
#
_entry.id   AF-A0A444V6K3-F1
#
_cell.length_a   1.000
_cell.length_b   1.000
_cell.length_c   1.000
_cell.angle_alpha   90.00
_cell.angle_beta   90.00
_cell.angle_gamma   90.00
#
_symmetry.space_group_name_H-M   'P 1'
#
loop_
_entity.id
_entity.type
_entity.pdbx_description
1 polymer ?
#
loop_
_entity_poly.entity_id
_entity_poly.type
_entity_poly.pdbx_seq_one_letter_code
_entity_poly.pdbx_strand_id
1 'polypeptide(L)'
;MGLLIQALRLLGVCMSIQVLSVCSHMRTRAHAEERLLKTLFTAYNKLSRPVANISDVVLVRFGLSIAQLIDVEWHDYKLQWNPLEYENVTSIRIPSELIWRPDIVLYNK
;
A
#
# COMPACT_ATOMS: atom_id res chain seq x y z
N MET A 1 -16.55 41.36 25.28
CA MET A 1 -17.40 40.14 25.15
C MET A 1 -17.70 39.77 23.69
N GLY A 2 -18.11 40.70 22.81
CA GLY A 2 -18.43 40.38 21.41
C GLY A 2 -17.28 39.85 20.53
N LEU A 3 -16.07 40.43 20.67
CA LEU A 3 -14.89 40.00 19.89
C LEU A 3 -14.49 38.54 20.16
N LEU A 4 -14.57 38.11 21.41
CA LEU A 4 -14.25 36.75 21.85
C LEU A 4 -15.23 35.73 21.23
N ILE A 5 -16.52 36.06 21.21
CA ILE A 5 -17.58 35.21 20.65
C ILE A 5 -17.41 35.05 19.12
N GLN A 6 -17.03 36.12 18.43
CA GLN A 6 -16.78 36.08 16.99
C GLN A 6 -15.51 35.26 16.65
N ALA A 7 -14.46 35.38 17.47
CA ALA A 7 -13.27 34.54 17.34
C ALA A 7 -13.55 33.04 17.56
N LEU A 8 -14.34 32.69 18.59
CA LEU A 8 -14.78 31.31 18.86
C LEU A 8 -15.59 30.71 17.70
N ARG A 9 -16.49 31.50 17.09
CA ARG A 9 -17.26 31.08 15.90
C ARG A 9 -16.36 30.84 14.69
N LEU A 10 -15.42 31.75 14.42
CA LEU A 10 -14.47 31.61 13.30
C LEU A 10 -13.55 30.40 13.47
N LEU A 11 -13.08 30.14 14.70
CA LEU A 11 -12.30 28.94 15.02
C LEU A 11 -13.12 27.66 14.79
N GLY A 12 -14.39 27.63 15.23
CA GLY A 12 -15.29 26.50 14.99
C GLY A 12 -15.56 26.24 13.51
N VAL A 13 -15.71 27.29 12.69
CA VAL A 13 -15.88 27.17 11.23
C VAL A 13 -14.59 26.70 10.56
N CYS A 14 -13.42 27.17 11.00
CA CYS A 14 -12.13 26.70 10.47
C CYS A 14 -11.93 25.20 10.75
N MET A 15 -12.21 24.76 11.97
CA MET A 15 -12.09 23.35 12.36
C MET A 15 -13.04 22.45 11.55
N SER A 16 -14.28 22.87 11.28
CA SER A 16 -15.21 22.07 10.47
C SER A 16 -14.80 21.98 8.99
N ILE A 17 -14.26 23.06 8.42
CA ILE A 17 -13.70 23.06 7.05
C ILE A 17 -12.52 22.09 6.93
N GLN A 18 -11.60 22.10 7.91
CA GLN A 18 -10.45 21.19 7.94
C GLN A 18 -10.88 19.73 8.02
N VAL A 19 -11.86 19.41 8.88
CA VAL A 19 -12.40 18.05 9.01
C VAL A 19 -13.04 17.56 7.71
N LEU A 20 -13.86 18.39 7.05
CA LEU A 20 -14.48 18.05 5.77
C LEU A 20 -13.44 17.78 4.68
N SER A 21 -12.37 18.57 4.61
CA SER A 21 -11.27 18.38 3.66
C SER A 21 -10.48 17.09 3.89
N VAL A 22 -10.29 16.67 5.15
CA VAL A 22 -9.61 15.41 5.47
C VAL A 22 -10.50 14.22 5.11
N CYS A 23 -11.79 14.27 5.45
CA CYS A 23 -12.74 13.21 5.12
C CYS A 23 -12.90 13.02 3.60
N SER A 24 -12.93 14.11 2.82
CA SER A 24 -13.01 14.03 1.36
C SER A 24 -11.72 13.43 0.77
N HIS A 25 -10.55 13.82 1.26
CA HIS A 25 -9.26 13.28 0.81
C HIS A 25 -9.08 11.78 1.16
N MET A 26 -9.52 11.36 2.35
CA MET A 26 -9.53 9.94 2.72
C MET A 26 -10.45 9.12 1.81
N ARG A 27 -11.63 9.68 1.46
CA ARG A 27 -12.57 9.02 0.55
C ARG A 27 -12.00 8.87 -0.86
N THR A 28 -11.33 9.90 -1.39
CA THR A 28 -10.67 9.80 -2.70
C THR A 28 -9.61 8.71 -2.68
N ARG A 29 -8.69 8.76 -1.69
CA ARG A 29 -7.60 7.77 -1.59
C ARG A 29 -8.12 6.34 -1.49
N ALA A 30 -9.14 6.08 -0.67
CA ALA A 30 -9.74 4.75 -0.56
C ALA A 30 -10.30 4.25 -1.92
N HIS A 31 -10.94 5.13 -2.69
CA HIS A 31 -11.41 4.79 -4.03
C HIS A 31 -10.24 4.57 -5.02
N ALA A 32 -9.15 5.33 -4.95
CA ALA A 32 -7.94 5.04 -5.74
C ALA A 32 -7.34 3.68 -5.41
N GLU A 33 -7.19 3.35 -4.13
CA GLU A 33 -6.64 2.06 -3.69
C GLU A 33 -7.51 0.90 -4.19
N GLU A 34 -8.84 1.02 -4.13
CA GLU A 34 -9.77 0.03 -4.67
C GLU A 34 -9.63 -0.15 -6.18
N ARG A 35 -9.56 0.96 -6.95
CA ARG A 35 -9.34 0.92 -8.41
C ARG A 35 -8.00 0.27 -8.74
N LEU A 36 -6.94 0.65 -8.04
CA LEU A 36 -5.59 0.11 -8.21
C LEU A 36 -5.57 -1.40 -7.96
N LEU A 37 -6.13 -1.85 -6.84
CA LEU A 37 -6.24 -3.26 -6.50
C LEU A 37 -6.97 -4.03 -7.61
N LYS A 38 -8.12 -3.51 -8.07
CA LYS A 38 -8.86 -4.14 -9.16
C LYS A 38 -8.03 -4.26 -10.43
N THR A 39 -7.31 -3.21 -10.83
CA THR A 39 -6.44 -3.22 -12.01
C THR A 39 -5.30 -4.23 -11.87
N LEU A 40 -4.56 -4.21 -10.75
CA LEU A 40 -3.42 -5.10 -10.53
C LEU A 40 -3.85 -6.57 -10.52
N PHE A 41 -4.97 -6.91 -9.89
CA PHE A 41 -5.41 -8.30 -9.70
C PHE A 41 -6.29 -8.85 -10.84
N THR A 42 -6.63 -8.07 -11.86
CA THR A 42 -7.44 -8.56 -12.99
C THR A 42 -6.74 -9.69 -13.77
N ALA A 43 -5.42 -9.62 -13.93
CA ALA A 43 -4.62 -10.60 -14.68
C ALA A 43 -3.44 -11.16 -13.88
N TYR A 44 -3.45 -11.01 -12.56
CA TYR A 44 -2.39 -11.51 -11.70
C TYR A 44 -2.60 -12.99 -11.39
N ASN A 45 -1.60 -13.81 -11.66
CA ASN A 45 -1.60 -15.22 -11.31
C ASN A 45 -0.54 -15.49 -10.23
N LYS A 46 -0.99 -15.74 -9.00
CA LYS A 46 -0.11 -16.00 -7.84
C LYS A 46 0.74 -17.26 -7.94
N LEU A 47 0.38 -18.20 -8.82
CA LEU A 47 1.15 -19.43 -9.03
C LEU A 47 2.31 -19.19 -10.01
N SER A 48 2.29 -18.08 -10.74
CA SER A 48 3.32 -17.76 -11.72
C SER A 48 4.45 -16.97 -11.07
N ARG A 49 5.68 -17.44 -11.26
CA ARG A 49 6.88 -16.73 -10.81
C ARG A 49 6.96 -15.34 -11.46
N PRO A 50 7.21 -14.26 -10.70
CA PRO A 50 7.17 -12.90 -11.21
C PRO A 50 8.46 -12.51 -11.95
N VAL A 51 8.69 -13.14 -13.10
CA VAL A 51 9.77 -12.79 -14.03
C VAL A 51 9.23 -12.45 -15.41
N ALA A 52 9.89 -11.51 -16.09
CA ALA A 52 9.57 -11.16 -17.47
C ALA A 52 10.18 -12.18 -18.44
N ASN A 53 11.45 -12.57 -18.22
CA ASN A 53 12.12 -13.63 -18.96
C ASN A 53 12.26 -14.89 -18.10
N ILE A 54 12.10 -16.06 -18.70
CA ILE A 54 12.29 -17.35 -18.04
C ILE A 54 13.70 -17.55 -17.47
N SER A 55 14.70 -16.93 -18.09
CA SER A 55 16.11 -17.04 -17.68
C SER A 55 16.45 -16.16 -16.47
N ASP A 56 15.58 -15.22 -16.10
CA ASP A 56 15.85 -14.31 -14.99
C ASP A 56 15.65 -14.99 -13.64
N VAL A 57 16.30 -14.46 -12.60
CA VAL A 57 16.18 -14.92 -11.21
C VAL A 57 15.35 -13.93 -10.38
N VAL A 58 14.64 -14.43 -9.38
CA VAL A 58 13.98 -13.57 -8.37
C VAL A 58 14.93 -13.48 -7.17
N LEU A 59 15.42 -12.28 -6.88
CA LEU A 59 16.27 -12.05 -5.71
C LEU A 59 15.38 -11.85 -4.48
N VAL A 60 15.44 -12.81 -3.55
CA VAL A 60 14.75 -12.74 -2.26
C VAL A 60 15.76 -12.37 -1.18
N ARG A 61 15.55 -11.26 -0.48
CA ARG A 61 16.42 -10.82 0.62
C ARG A 61 15.74 -11.10 1.96
N PHE A 62 16.53 -11.64 2.88
CA PHE A 62 16.08 -12.04 4.22
C PHE A 62 16.84 -11.24 5.27
N GLY A 63 16.10 -10.58 6.15
CA GLY A 63 16.62 -10.07 7.42
C GLY A 63 16.30 -11.08 8.52
N LEU A 64 17.33 -11.59 9.21
CA LEU A 64 17.16 -12.52 10.33
C LEU A 64 17.76 -11.95 11.62
N SER A 65 17.03 -12.08 12.72
CA SER A 65 17.52 -11.93 14.08
C SER A 65 17.29 -13.25 14.81
N ILE A 66 18.15 -13.58 15.78
CA ILE A 66 18.11 -14.85 16.51
C ILE A 66 16.72 -15.12 17.14
N ALA A 67 15.99 -14.06 17.52
CA ALA A 67 14.66 -14.18 18.13
C ALA A 67 13.49 -13.98 17.15
N GLN A 68 13.73 -13.50 15.92
CA GLN A 68 12.67 -13.06 15.03
C GLN A 68 13.14 -12.93 13.57
N LEU A 69 12.30 -13.36 12.63
CA LEU A 69 12.44 -12.96 11.23
C LEU A 69 12.18 -11.45 11.15
N ILE A 70 13.15 -10.69 10.63
CA ILE A 70 13.11 -9.23 10.62
C ILE A 70 12.32 -8.76 9.39
N ASP A 71 12.64 -9.30 8.22
CA ASP A 71 12.00 -8.89 6.98
C ASP A 71 12.21 -9.92 5.84
N VAL A 72 11.27 -10.00 4.91
CA VAL A 72 11.40 -10.71 3.63
C VAL A 72 10.95 -9.79 2.52
N GLU A 73 11.87 -9.49 1.60
CA GLU A 73 11.58 -8.61 0.47
C GLU A 73 11.93 -9.26 -0.87
N TRP A 74 11.09 -9.01 -1.87
CA TRP A 74 11.34 -9.36 -3.27
C TRP A 74 10.67 -8.31 -4.17
N HIS A 75 11.01 -8.34 -5.46
CA HIS A 75 10.43 -7.44 -6.46
C HIS A 75 9.55 -8.22 -7.44
N ASP A 76 8.36 -7.70 -7.73
CA ASP A 76 7.41 -8.25 -8.69
C ASP A 76 7.10 -7.21 -9.76
N TYR A 77 7.43 -7.52 -11.02
CA TYR A 77 7.25 -6.57 -12.13
C TYR A 77 5.78 -6.31 -12.49
N LYS A 78 4.85 -7.21 -12.12
CA LYS A 78 3.42 -7.05 -12.37
C LYS A 78 2.73 -6.18 -11.33
N LEU A 79 3.36 -5.99 -10.17
CA LEU A 79 2.84 -5.17 -9.07
C LEU A 79 3.46 -3.77 -9.09
N GLN A 80 3.42 -3.14 -10.25
CA GLN A 80 3.94 -1.79 -10.48
C GLN A 80 2.83 -0.88 -11.03
N TRP A 81 2.83 0.39 -10.64
CA TRP A 81 1.89 1.39 -11.12
C TRP A 81 2.51 2.79 -11.07
N ASN A 82 1.88 3.74 -11.78
CA ASN A 82 2.22 5.15 -11.70
C ASN A 82 1.40 5.83 -10.59
N PRO A 83 2.02 6.35 -9.51
CA PRO A 83 1.27 6.97 -8.41
C PRO A 83 0.38 8.15 -8.84
N LEU A 84 0.74 8.86 -9.91
CA LEU A 84 -0.02 10.01 -10.41
C LEU A 84 -1.41 9.63 -10.94
N GLU A 85 -1.61 8.37 -11.36
CA GLU A 85 -2.91 7.86 -11.85
C GLU A 85 -3.86 7.43 -10.72
N TYR A 86 -3.34 7.34 -9.50
CA TYR A 86 -4.03 6.81 -8.32
C TYR A 86 -3.84 7.74 -7.12
N GLU A 87 -4.01 9.05 -7.32
CA GLU A 87 -4.02 10.07 -6.26
C GLU A 87 -2.78 10.02 -5.33
N ASN A 88 -1.60 9.75 -5.92
CA ASN A 88 -0.31 9.62 -5.24
C ASN A 88 -0.23 8.46 -4.23
N VAL A 89 -1.01 7.40 -4.42
CA VAL A 89 -0.83 6.14 -3.69
C VAL A 89 0.50 5.51 -4.10
N THR A 90 1.45 5.41 -3.17
CA THR A 90 2.78 4.82 -3.39
C THR A 90 2.95 3.44 -2.75
N SER A 91 2.06 3.07 -1.83
CA SER A 91 2.10 1.80 -1.12
C SER A 91 0.70 1.32 -0.79
N ILE A 92 0.44 0.03 -0.95
CA ILE A 92 -0.81 -0.63 -0.56
C ILE A 92 -0.49 -1.88 0.26
N ARG A 93 -1.41 -2.29 1.13
CA ARG A 93 -1.28 -3.52 1.92
C ARG A 93 -2.17 -4.59 1.32
N ILE A 94 -1.58 -5.74 1.00
CA ILE A 94 -2.30 -6.86 0.40
C ILE A 94 -1.99 -8.12 1.23
N PRO A 95 -2.99 -8.97 1.53
CA PRO A 95 -2.76 -10.28 2.13
C PRO A 95 -1.82 -11.13 1.27
N SER A 96 -0.84 -11.76 1.91
CA SER A 96 0.18 -12.55 1.21
C SER A 96 -0.40 -13.73 0.43
N GLU A 97 -1.64 -14.16 0.70
CA GLU A 97 -2.34 -15.29 0.08
C GLU A 97 -2.78 -15.00 -1.36
N LEU A 98 -2.80 -13.73 -1.74
CA LEU A 98 -3.24 -13.24 -3.04
C LEU A 98 -2.09 -13.01 -4.01
N ILE A 99 -0.85 -12.93 -3.51
CA ILE A 99 0.34 -12.67 -4.31
C ILE A 99 1.24 -13.91 -4.38
N TRP A 100 2.12 -13.95 -5.38
CA TRP A 100 3.20 -14.94 -5.39
C TRP A 100 4.09 -14.72 -4.17
N ARG A 101 4.48 -15.81 -3.50
CA ARG A 101 5.47 -15.80 -2.43
C ARG A 101 6.45 -16.96 -2.65
N PRO A 102 7.74 -16.80 -2.31
CA PRO A 102 8.67 -17.91 -2.37
C PRO A 102 8.37 -18.95 -1.27
N ASP A 103 8.52 -20.23 -1.61
CA ASP A 103 8.49 -21.32 -0.63
C ASP A 103 9.84 -21.39 0.09
N ILE A 104 9.83 -21.19 1.40
CA ILE A 104 11.04 -21.17 2.24
C ILE A 104 10.91 -22.26 3.28
N VAL A 105 11.86 -23.19 3.29
CA VAL A 105 11.90 -24.30 4.25
C VAL A 105 13.25 -24.30 4.94
N LEU A 106 13.23 -24.39 6.27
CA LEU A 106 14.44 -24.57 7.06
C LEU A 106 14.79 -26.06 7.09
N TYR A 107 15.93 -26.42 6.49
CA TYR A 107 16.50 -27.75 6.65
C TYR A 107 17.49 -27.74 7.81
N ASN A 108 17.21 -28.57 8.82
CA ASN A 108 18.17 -28.88 9.88
C ASN A 108 18.71 -30.31 9.67
N LYS A 109 20.00 -30.52 9.86
CA LYS A 109 20.62 -31.87 9.84
C LYS A 109 20.89 -32.33 11.25
#